data_AF-A0A0L8I755-F1
#
_entry.id   AF-A0A0L8I755-F1
#
_cell.length_a   1.000
_cell.length_b   1.000
_cell.length_c   1.000
_cell.angle_alpha   90.00
_cell.angle_beta   90.00
_cell.angle_gamma   90.00
#
_symmetry.space_group_name_H-M   'P 1'
#
loop_
_entity.id
_entity.type
_entity.pdbx_description
1 polymer ?
#
loop_
_entity_poly.entity_id
_entity_poly.type
_entity_poly.pdbx_seq_one_letter_code
_entity_poly.pdbx_strand_id
1 'polypeptide(L)'
;MKCNGSEVTSCPGAEPACRLTVSMSGITLKFERSCSTYRKCLDLMRNNSQTCNIWTDGTSCAGCCVGNLCNKNDFIGWTNSFEFYMIFEKLNKSKISENTSISIEYELSNLTGTTFSVEYCGSEDGKNIFTIYCNVVRDITKEKLLLDIYQVLNTSQTLYDLKIQQQNVELIDGSRY
;
A
#
# COMPACT_ATOMS: atom_id res chain seq x y z
N MET A 1 12.89 -6.38 -12.37
CA MET A 1 13.68 -5.60 -11.38
C MET A 1 12.91 -5.66 -10.06
N LYS A 2 13.52 -6.05 -8.93
CA LYS A 2 12.84 -6.03 -7.63
C LYS A 2 13.30 -4.80 -6.85
N CYS A 3 12.36 -3.97 -6.42
CA CYS A 3 12.64 -2.81 -5.57
C CYS A 3 13.03 -3.30 -4.16
N ASN A 4 14.09 -2.71 -3.62
CA ASN A 4 14.79 -3.22 -2.44
C ASN A 4 14.02 -2.96 -1.13
N GLY A 5 14.12 -3.90 -0.19
CA GLY A 5 13.58 -3.77 1.17
C GLY A 5 14.41 -2.85 2.07
N SER A 6 13.71 -2.13 2.95
CA SER A 6 14.23 -1.12 3.88
C SER A 6 15.29 -1.63 4.88
N GLU A 7 16.05 -0.69 5.45
CA GLU A 7 17.00 -0.91 6.54
C GLU A 7 16.31 -1.54 7.77
N VAL A 8 16.87 -2.65 8.24
CA VAL A 8 16.33 -3.43 9.37
C VAL A 8 17.11 -3.09 10.63
N THR A 9 16.41 -2.61 11.66
CA THR A 9 17.01 -2.36 12.99
C THR A 9 16.72 -3.52 13.94
N SER A 10 17.72 -3.98 14.69
CA SER A 10 17.51 -4.98 15.75
C SER A 10 16.76 -4.39 16.95
N CYS A 11 15.79 -5.12 17.52
CA CYS A 11 15.09 -4.69 18.73
C CYS A 11 15.86 -5.10 20.00
N PRO A 12 16.42 -4.15 20.77
CA PRO A 12 17.13 -4.44 22.01
C PRO A 12 16.16 -4.68 23.18
N GLY A 13 16.62 -5.40 24.20
CA GLY A 13 15.91 -5.57 25.47
C GLY A 13 15.52 -7.01 25.81
N ALA A 14 14.97 -7.22 27.01
CA ALA A 14 14.40 -8.49 27.42
C ALA A 14 13.02 -8.68 26.77
N GLU A 15 12.75 -9.88 26.25
CA GLU A 15 11.50 -10.23 25.55
C GLU A 15 11.12 -9.24 24.43
N PRO A 16 12.03 -9.00 23.46
CA PRO A 16 11.77 -8.05 22.39
C PRO A 16 10.62 -8.55 21.51
N ALA A 17 9.73 -7.62 21.16
CA ALA A 17 8.62 -7.84 20.25
C ALA A 17 8.57 -6.73 19.20
N CYS A 18 8.17 -7.08 17.99
CA CYS A 18 7.92 -6.10 16.93
C CYS A 18 6.47 -5.64 17.04
N ARG A 19 6.26 -4.32 17.08
CA ARG A 19 4.95 -3.67 17.12
C ARG A 19 4.59 -3.13 15.74
N LEU A 20 3.33 -3.30 15.34
CA LEU A 20 2.70 -2.58 14.24
C LEU A 20 1.50 -1.83 14.80
N THR A 21 1.34 -0.58 14.42
CA THR A 21 0.10 0.17 14.59
C THR A 21 -0.48 0.45 13.21
N VAL A 22 -1.77 0.18 13.06
CA VAL A 22 -2.57 0.54 11.89
C VAL A 22 -3.61 1.55 12.35
N SER A 23 -3.68 2.70 11.70
CA SER A 23 -4.67 3.72 12.04
C SER A 23 -5.29 4.34 10.80
N MET A 24 -6.50 4.88 10.95
CA MET A 24 -7.12 5.75 9.96
C MET A 24 -6.75 7.20 10.26
N SER A 25 -6.22 7.88 9.25
CA SER A 25 -5.87 9.31 9.29
C SER A 25 -6.71 10.02 8.24
N GLY A 26 -7.83 10.62 8.65
CA GLY A 26 -8.87 11.05 7.74
C GLY A 26 -9.47 9.85 7.02
N ILE A 27 -9.22 9.75 5.71
CA ILE A 27 -9.71 8.67 4.84
C ILE A 27 -8.65 7.63 4.50
N THR A 28 -7.39 7.84 4.85
CA THR A 28 -6.29 6.94 4.46
C THR A 28 -5.83 6.08 5.62
N LEU A 29 -5.31 4.89 5.29
CA LEU A 29 -4.64 4.05 6.26
C LEU A 29 -3.21 4.54 6.51
N LYS A 30 -2.73 4.37 7.74
CA LYS A 30 -1.37 4.67 8.17
C LYS A 30 -0.80 3.48 8.92
N PHE A 31 0.44 3.13 8.62
CA PHE A 31 1.17 2.04 9.24
C PHE A 31 2.40 2.57 9.98
N GLU A 32 2.56 2.18 11.24
CA GLU A 32 3.72 2.52 12.06
C GLU A 32 4.36 1.27 12.65
N ARG A 33 5.66 1.08 12.43
CA ARG A 33 6.42 -0.09 12.91
C ARG A 33 7.43 0.36 13.94
N SER A 34 7.56 -0.40 15.03
CA SER A 34 8.51 -0.07 16.11
C SER A 34 8.89 -1.29 16.94
N CYS A 35 9.98 -1.20 17.70
CA CYS A 35 10.33 -2.19 18.71
C CYS A 35 9.55 -1.95 20.00
N SER A 36 9.18 -3.04 20.68
CA SER A 36 8.51 -3.04 21.97
C SER A 36 8.97 -4.25 22.81
N THR A 37 8.37 -4.42 23.98
CA THR A 37 8.49 -5.62 24.81
C THR A 37 7.17 -6.39 24.77
N TYR A 38 7.21 -7.71 24.91
CA TYR A 38 6.00 -8.55 24.92
C TYR A 38 4.91 -8.02 25.87
N ARG A 39 5.26 -7.68 27.13
CA ARG A 39 4.32 -7.14 28.12
C ARG A 39 3.63 -5.85 27.70
N LYS A 40 4.41 -4.82 27.31
CA LYS A 40 3.85 -3.55 26.81
C LYS A 40 2.93 -3.75 25.62
N CYS A 41 3.18 -4.78 24.81
CA CYS A 41 2.32 -5.03 23.67
C CYS A 41 1.00 -5.70 24.04
N LEU A 42 1.00 -6.65 24.98
CA LEU A 42 -0.24 -7.23 25.49
C LEU A 42 -1.17 -6.14 26.06
N ASP A 43 -0.61 -5.16 26.76
CA ASP A 43 -1.39 -4.04 27.29
C ASP A 43 -2.02 -3.18 26.18
N LEU A 44 -1.31 -2.94 25.07
CA LEU A 44 -1.85 -2.24 23.91
C LEU A 44 -2.95 -3.05 23.21
N MET A 45 -2.73 -4.35 23.02
CA MET A 45 -3.66 -5.23 22.32
C MET A 45 -5.00 -5.40 23.06
N ARG A 46 -5.04 -5.23 24.38
CA ARG A 46 -6.28 -5.30 25.18
C ARG A 46 -7.33 -4.28 24.75
N ASN A 47 -6.91 -3.12 24.25
CA ASN A 47 -7.84 -2.09 23.79
C ASN A 47 -8.38 -2.36 22.38
N ASN A 48 -7.72 -3.20 21.59
CA ASN A 48 -8.10 -3.46 20.20
C ASN A 48 -9.51 -4.07 20.06
N SER A 49 -9.95 -4.90 21.00
CA SER A 49 -11.26 -5.56 20.90
C SER A 49 -12.43 -4.58 20.87
N GLN A 50 -12.20 -3.35 21.36
CA GLN A 50 -13.19 -2.27 21.35
C GLN A 50 -13.04 -1.36 20.12
N THR A 51 -11.81 -1.14 19.63
CA THR A 51 -11.53 -0.12 18.60
C THR A 51 -11.35 -0.68 17.20
N CYS A 52 -11.02 -1.96 17.03
CA CYS A 52 -10.55 -2.53 15.75
C CYS A 52 -11.61 -3.27 14.93
N ASN A 53 -12.88 -3.04 15.24
CA ASN A 53 -14.01 -3.59 14.47
C ASN A 53 -14.58 -2.59 13.46
N ILE A 54 -14.27 -1.28 13.62
CA ILE A 54 -14.82 -0.20 12.81
C ILE A 54 -13.69 0.76 12.43
N TRP A 55 -13.51 0.99 11.13
CA TRP A 55 -12.48 1.89 10.59
C TRP A 55 -13.05 3.27 10.27
N THR A 56 -12.91 4.21 11.21
CA THR A 56 -13.28 5.62 11.07
C THR A 56 -12.06 6.49 11.36
N ASP A 57 -12.11 7.77 11.00
CA ASP A 57 -11.03 8.70 11.33
C ASP A 57 -10.67 8.64 12.83
N GLY A 58 -9.38 8.52 13.13
CA GLY A 58 -8.86 8.33 14.49
C GLY A 58 -8.88 6.90 15.03
N THR A 59 -9.51 5.93 14.33
CA THR A 59 -9.39 4.49 14.70
C THR A 59 -7.91 4.10 14.67
N SER A 60 -7.45 3.41 15.73
CA SER A 60 -6.08 2.92 15.85
C SER A 60 -6.04 1.54 16.50
N CYS A 61 -5.22 0.67 15.92
CA CYS A 61 -5.12 -0.76 16.24
C CYS A 61 -3.66 -1.17 16.32
N ALA A 62 -3.28 -1.88 17.36
CA ALA A 62 -1.88 -2.25 17.58
C ALA A 62 -1.69 -3.77 17.66
N GLY A 63 -0.84 -4.34 16.82
CA GLY A 63 -0.48 -5.76 16.86
C GLY A 63 0.97 -5.97 17.26
N CYS A 64 1.30 -7.16 17.76
CA CYS A 64 2.68 -7.60 17.93
C CYS A 64 2.94 -9.01 17.47
N CYS A 65 4.21 -9.23 17.15
CA CYS A 65 4.75 -10.52 16.81
C CYS A 65 6.18 -10.63 17.34
N VAL A 66 6.67 -11.87 17.37
CA VAL A 66 8.05 -12.21 17.72
C VAL A 66 8.63 -12.96 16.53
N GLY A 67 9.89 -12.66 16.19
CA GLY A 67 10.59 -13.24 15.05
C GLY A 67 11.17 -12.18 14.15
N ASN A 68 12.13 -12.59 13.31
CA ASN A 68 12.80 -11.67 12.41
C ASN A 68 11.80 -11.09 11.40
N LEU A 69 11.72 -9.75 11.33
CA LEU A 69 10.85 -9.03 10.39
C LEU A 69 9.37 -9.47 10.42
N CYS A 70 8.88 -9.97 11.55
CA CYS A 70 7.55 -10.57 11.63
C CYS A 70 6.41 -9.55 11.38
N ASN A 71 6.66 -8.25 11.60
CA ASN A 71 5.72 -7.16 11.34
C ASN A 71 6.01 -6.45 10.01
N LYS A 72 6.82 -7.06 9.13
CA LYS A 72 7.13 -6.50 7.81
C LYS A 72 5.85 -6.39 6.99
N ASN A 73 5.08 -7.47 6.94
CA ASN A 73 3.77 -7.49 6.31
C ASN A 73 2.72 -7.03 7.31
N ASP A 74 1.60 -6.51 6.81
CA ASP A 74 0.52 -6.04 7.66
C ASP A 74 -0.13 -7.22 8.40
N PHE A 75 -0.55 -6.98 9.65
CA PHE A 75 -1.11 -8.05 10.48
C PHE A 75 -2.39 -8.62 9.84
N ILE A 76 -2.35 -9.93 9.59
CA ILE A 76 -3.46 -10.72 9.06
C ILE A 76 -4.68 -10.54 9.97
N GLY A 77 -5.72 -9.87 9.46
CA GLY A 77 -7.02 -9.76 10.15
C GLY A 77 -7.67 -8.39 10.11
N TRP A 78 -6.91 -7.32 9.82
CA TRP A 78 -7.40 -5.93 9.80
C TRP A 78 -7.38 -5.30 8.42
N THR A 79 -6.42 -5.69 7.60
CA THR A 79 -6.18 -5.15 6.27
C THR A 79 -5.91 -6.28 5.30
N ASN A 80 -6.14 -6.02 4.02
CA ASN A 80 -5.71 -6.86 2.91
C ASN A 80 -4.62 -6.10 2.14
N SER A 81 -3.61 -6.82 1.66
CA SER A 81 -2.59 -6.28 0.76
C SER A 81 -2.81 -6.83 -0.64
N PHE A 82 -2.80 -5.96 -1.65
CA PHE A 82 -2.87 -6.36 -3.05
C PHE A 82 -1.76 -5.68 -3.86
N GLU A 83 -1.42 -6.31 -4.98
CA GLU A 83 -0.44 -5.83 -5.94
C GLU A 83 -1.07 -5.82 -7.32
N PHE A 84 -0.90 -4.72 -8.05
CA PHE A 84 -1.34 -4.57 -9.43
C PHE A 84 -0.22 -4.03 -10.30
N TYR A 85 -0.20 -4.42 -11.57
CA TYR A 85 0.68 -3.87 -12.58
C TYR A 85 -0.10 -2.95 -13.51
N MET A 86 0.33 -1.70 -13.59
CA MET A 86 -0.19 -0.74 -14.56
C MET A 86 0.80 -0.62 -15.71
N ILE A 87 0.33 -0.90 -16.93
CA ILE A 87 1.15 -1.00 -18.13
C ILE A 87 0.56 -0.13 -19.23
N PHE A 88 1.38 0.67 -19.90
CA PHE A 88 0.95 1.41 -21.08
C PHE A 88 2.09 1.68 -22.05
N GLU A 89 1.74 1.85 -23.33
CA GLU A 89 2.71 2.14 -24.38
C GLU A 89 3.35 3.52 -24.22
N LYS A 90 4.65 3.60 -24.53
CA LYS A 90 5.44 4.81 -24.43
C LYS A 90 5.13 5.75 -25.61
N LEU A 91 4.24 6.72 -25.41
CA LEU A 91 3.92 7.72 -26.43
C LEU A 91 4.95 8.85 -26.54
N ASN A 92 5.81 9.05 -25.53
CA ASN A 92 6.88 10.05 -25.59
C ASN A 92 8.13 9.61 -24.83
N LYS A 93 9.31 9.75 -25.44
CA LYS A 93 10.54 9.11 -24.95
C LYS A 93 11.13 9.69 -23.64
N SER A 94 10.72 10.89 -23.22
CA SER A 94 11.47 11.72 -22.26
C SER A 94 10.74 12.21 -20.99
N LYS A 95 9.50 11.77 -20.69
CA LYS A 95 8.72 12.34 -19.57
C LYS A 95 8.37 11.39 -18.41
N ILE A 96 8.63 10.09 -18.56
CA ILE A 96 8.27 9.10 -17.54
C ILE A 96 9.42 8.97 -16.55
N SER A 97 9.14 9.23 -15.28
CA SER A 97 10.12 9.25 -14.19
C SER A 97 9.46 8.84 -12.87
N GLU A 98 10.24 8.74 -11.79
CA GLU A 98 9.73 8.59 -10.42
C GLU A 98 8.66 9.64 -10.06
N ASN A 99 8.72 10.85 -10.64
CA ASN A 99 7.68 11.86 -10.43
C ASN A 99 6.30 11.39 -10.93
N THR A 100 6.25 10.58 -11.99
CA THR A 100 5.00 10.00 -12.49
C THR A 100 4.39 9.04 -11.49
N SER A 101 5.21 8.22 -10.83
CA SER A 101 4.69 7.27 -9.85
C SER A 101 4.13 8.01 -8.62
N ILE A 102 4.82 9.05 -8.16
CA ILE A 102 4.34 9.94 -7.08
C ILE A 102 3.01 10.60 -7.44
N SER A 103 2.85 11.12 -8.66
CA SER A 103 1.60 11.76 -9.08
C SER A 103 0.43 10.78 -9.16
N ILE A 104 0.66 9.57 -9.65
CA ILE A 104 -0.37 8.52 -9.70
C ILE A 104 -0.73 8.05 -8.29
N GLU A 105 0.26 7.86 -7.41
CA GLU A 105 0.03 7.54 -6.00
C GLU A 105 -0.86 8.59 -5.32
N TYR A 106 -0.58 9.88 -5.57
CA TYR A 106 -1.39 10.97 -5.06
C TYR A 106 -2.84 10.92 -5.57
N GLU A 107 -3.06 10.67 -6.85
CA GLU A 107 -4.42 10.54 -7.41
C GLU A 107 -5.19 9.37 -6.78
N LEU A 108 -4.51 8.23 -6.58
CA LEU A 108 -5.08 7.04 -5.95
C LEU A 108 -5.34 7.21 -4.44
N SER A 109 -4.59 8.08 -3.76
CA SER A 109 -4.73 8.33 -2.31
C SER A 109 -6.10 8.85 -1.88
N ASN A 110 -6.93 9.29 -2.83
CA ASN A 110 -8.31 9.70 -2.58
C ASN A 110 -9.27 8.53 -2.30
N LEU A 111 -8.85 7.28 -2.52
CA LEU A 111 -9.68 6.12 -2.22
C LEU A 111 -9.72 5.85 -0.71
N THR A 112 -10.91 5.94 -0.13
CA THR A 112 -11.11 5.75 1.32
C THR A 112 -10.72 4.35 1.79
N GLY A 113 -10.08 4.28 2.95
CA GLY A 113 -9.68 3.03 3.60
C GLY A 113 -8.51 2.34 2.90
N THR A 114 -7.71 3.10 2.13
CA THR A 114 -6.58 2.56 1.37
C THR A 114 -5.29 3.34 1.65
N THR A 115 -4.16 2.67 1.46
CA THR A 115 -2.83 3.27 1.30
C THR A 115 -2.24 2.70 0.02
N PHE A 116 -1.68 3.56 -0.81
CA PHE A 116 -0.99 3.17 -2.03
C PHE A 116 0.50 3.44 -1.94
N SER A 117 1.28 2.62 -2.64
CA SER A 117 2.64 2.94 -3.04
C SER A 117 2.79 2.58 -4.51
N VAL A 118 3.25 3.52 -5.32
CA VAL A 118 3.43 3.30 -6.77
C VAL A 118 4.90 3.40 -7.12
N GLU A 119 5.42 2.36 -7.76
CA GLU A 119 6.80 2.27 -8.18
C GLU A 119 6.90 2.16 -9.69
N TYR A 120 7.80 2.93 -10.30
CA TYR A 120 8.15 2.76 -11.71
C TYR A 120 9.17 1.63 -11.85
N CYS A 121 8.79 0.56 -12.56
CA CYS A 121 9.60 -0.66 -12.69
C CYS A 121 10.46 -0.69 -13.96
N GLY A 122 10.38 0.35 -14.79
CA GLY A 122 11.12 0.47 -16.04
C GLY A 122 10.25 0.30 -17.28
N SER A 123 10.91 0.06 -18.40
CA SER A 123 10.27 -0.11 -19.70
C SER A 123 10.80 -1.36 -20.39
N GLU A 124 9.88 -2.16 -20.93
CA GLU A 124 10.15 -3.40 -21.65
C GLU A 124 9.31 -3.41 -22.92
N ASP A 125 9.91 -3.75 -24.07
CA ASP A 125 9.26 -3.79 -25.38
C ASP A 125 8.42 -2.55 -25.74
N GLY A 126 8.89 -1.36 -25.33
CA GLY A 126 8.20 -0.09 -25.60
C GLY A 126 6.99 0.18 -24.69
N LYS A 127 6.70 -0.69 -23.73
CA LYS A 127 5.72 -0.48 -22.66
C LYS A 127 6.42 0.04 -21.40
N ASN A 128 5.74 0.88 -20.63
CA ASN A 128 6.17 1.30 -19.30
C ASN A 128 5.39 0.51 -18.28
N ILE A 129 6.08 0.06 -17.23
CA ILE A 129 5.51 -0.82 -16.22
C ILE A 129 5.62 -0.11 -14.87
N PHE A 130 4.50 -0.04 -14.17
CA PHE A 130 4.42 0.43 -12.80
C PHE A 130 3.82 -0.68 -11.93
N THR A 131 4.34 -0.81 -10.71
CA THR A 131 3.71 -1.65 -9.69
C THR A 131 2.98 -0.76 -8.71
N ILE A 132 1.71 -1.08 -8.48
CA ILE A 132 0.84 -0.44 -7.51
C ILE A 132 0.67 -1.42 -6.35
N TYR A 133 1.35 -1.13 -5.25
CA TYR A 133 1.11 -1.81 -3.99
C TYR A 133 0.00 -1.09 -3.24
N CYS A 134 -0.90 -1.85 -2.63
CA CYS A 134 -1.97 -1.26 -1.85
C CYS A 134 -2.28 -2.08 -0.62
N ASN A 135 -2.56 -1.37 0.47
CA ASN A 135 -3.09 -1.93 1.71
C ASN A 135 -4.45 -1.31 1.95
N VAL A 136 -5.46 -2.15 2.15
CA VAL A 136 -6.85 -1.71 2.28
C VAL A 136 -7.49 -2.31 3.52
N VAL A 137 -8.51 -1.65 4.06
CA VAL A 137 -9.31 -2.24 5.16
C VAL A 137 -9.90 -3.57 4.72
N ARG A 138 -10.00 -4.53 5.64
CA ARG A 138 -10.37 -5.92 5.35
C ARG A 138 -11.65 -6.10 4.53
N ASP A 139 -12.61 -5.19 4.68
CA ASP A 139 -13.91 -5.28 4.00
C ASP A 139 -13.84 -4.89 2.52
N ILE A 140 -12.76 -4.25 2.08
CA ILE A 140 -12.52 -3.94 0.67
C ILE A 140 -12.00 -5.19 -0.03
N THR A 141 -12.79 -5.67 -1.00
CA THR A 141 -12.39 -6.77 -1.88
C THR A 141 -11.48 -6.26 -2.99
N LYS A 142 -10.68 -7.19 -3.53
CA LYS A 142 -9.78 -6.91 -4.64
C LYS A 142 -10.51 -6.46 -5.90
N GLU A 143 -11.65 -7.07 -6.21
CA GLU A 143 -12.46 -6.73 -7.39
C GLU A 143 -13.01 -5.30 -7.29
N LYS A 144 -13.49 -4.92 -6.10
CA LYS A 144 -13.95 -3.57 -5.83
C LYS A 144 -12.82 -2.56 -5.97
N LEU A 145 -11.67 -2.85 -5.37
CA LEU A 145 -10.49 -2.00 -5.44
C LEU A 145 -9.99 -1.83 -6.88
N LEU A 146 -9.96 -2.90 -7.66
CA LEU A 146 -9.55 -2.86 -9.07
C LEU A 146 -10.45 -1.90 -9.87
N LEU A 147 -11.77 -1.98 -9.68
CA LEU A 147 -12.73 -1.07 -10.32
C LEU A 147 -12.51 0.39 -9.91
N ASP A 148 -12.25 0.64 -8.63
CA ASP A 148 -12.02 1.98 -8.11
C ASP A 148 -10.71 2.58 -8.64
N ILE A 149 -9.63 1.78 -8.72
CA ILE A 149 -8.38 2.19 -9.37
C ILE A 149 -8.64 2.53 -10.84
N TYR A 150 -9.36 1.69 -11.57
CA TYR A 150 -9.72 1.95 -12.98
C TYR A 150 -10.47 3.27 -13.16
N GLN A 151 -11.40 3.58 -12.26
CA GLN A 151 -12.14 4.85 -12.30
C GLN A 151 -11.23 6.06 -12.10
N VAL A 152 -10.31 6.00 -11.14
CA VAL A 152 -9.31 7.06 -10.91
C VAL A 152 -8.44 7.25 -12.15
N LEU A 153 -7.89 6.16 -12.70
CA LEU A 153 -7.03 6.21 -13.88
C LEU A 153 -7.76 6.76 -15.11
N ASN A 154 -9.06 6.50 -15.25
CA ASN A 154 -9.87 7.03 -16.36
C ASN A 154 -10.00 8.56 -16.34
N THR A 155 -9.97 9.17 -15.15
CA THR A 155 -10.03 10.62 -14.96
C THR A 155 -8.69 11.23 -14.57
N SER A 156 -7.60 10.48 -14.74
CA SER A 156 -6.26 10.87 -14.30
C SER A 156 -5.73 12.07 -15.08
N GLN A 157 -5.39 13.15 -14.36
CA GLN A 157 -4.72 14.30 -14.96
C GLN A 157 -3.29 13.93 -15.36
N THR A 158 -2.62 13.11 -14.55
CA THR A 158 -1.25 12.65 -14.81
C THR A 158 -1.18 11.89 -16.14
N LEU A 159 -2.09 10.94 -16.38
CA LEU A 159 -2.14 10.20 -17.64
C LEU A 159 -2.51 11.10 -18.82
N TYR A 160 -3.45 12.03 -18.62
CA TYR A 160 -3.83 13.01 -19.63
C TYR A 160 -2.64 13.90 -20.06
N ASP A 161 -1.87 14.42 -19.10
CA ASP A 161 -0.70 15.27 -19.35
C ASP A 161 0.44 14.53 -20.08
N LEU A 162 0.52 13.21 -19.85
CA LEU A 162 1.40 12.30 -20.58
C LEU A 162 0.85 11.89 -21.94
N LYS A 163 -0.35 12.34 -22.30
CA LYS A 163 -1.10 12.00 -23.53
C LYS A 163 -1.42 10.52 -23.65
N ILE A 164 -1.55 9.83 -22.52
CA ILE A 164 -1.91 8.41 -22.47
C ILE A 164 -3.44 8.32 -22.47
N GLN A 165 -3.97 7.66 -23.49
CA GLN A 165 -5.40 7.37 -23.56
C GLN A 165 -5.73 6.15 -22.72
N GLN A 166 -6.90 6.16 -22.08
CA GLN A 166 -7.35 5.10 -21.18
C GLN A 166 -7.29 3.71 -21.81
N GLN A 167 -7.71 3.55 -23.08
CA GLN A 167 -7.71 2.24 -23.73
C GLN A 167 -6.30 1.65 -23.92
N ASN A 168 -5.25 2.45 -23.69
CA ASN A 168 -3.86 2.02 -23.76
C ASN A 168 -3.27 1.70 -22.38
N VAL A 169 -4.06 1.80 -21.31
CA VAL A 169 -3.67 1.42 -19.94
C VAL A 169 -4.25 0.04 -19.63
N GLU A 170 -3.34 -0.90 -19.42
CA GLU A 170 -3.62 -2.24 -18.96
C GLU A 170 -3.36 -2.31 -17.45
N LEU A 171 -4.31 -2.84 -16.68
CA LEU A 171 -4.17 -3.05 -15.24
C LEU A 171 -4.31 -4.55 -14.95
N ILE A 172 -3.22 -5.15 -14.49
CA ILE A 172 -3.11 -6.59 -14.27
C ILE A 172 -3.00 -6.86 -12.78
N ASP A 173 -3.65 -7.92 -12.34
CA ASP A 173 -3.52 -8.45 -10.99
C ASP A 173 -2.16 -9.16 -10.79
N GLY A 174 -1.36 -8.67 -9.84
CA GLY A 174 -0.03 -9.19 -9.53
C GLY A 174 0.00 -10.55 -8.83
N SER A 175 -1.14 -11.02 -8.30
CA SER A 175 -1.21 -12.34 -7.65
C SER A 175 -1.33 -13.53 -8.62
N ARG A 176 -1.23 -13.29 -9.94
CA ARG A 176 -1.33 -14.31 -11.00
C ARG A 176 0.01 -14.77 -11.60
N TYR A 177 1.14 -14.46 -10.97
CA TYR A 177 2.48 -14.93 -11.38
C TYR A 177 3.27 -15.54 -10.22
#